data_AF-A0A1I2FEM8-F1
#
_entry.id   AF-A0A1I2FEM8-F1
#
_cell.length_a   1.000
_cell.length_b   1.000
_cell.length_c   1.000
_cell.angle_alpha   90.00
_cell.angle_beta   90.00
_cell.angle_gamma   90.00
#
_symmetry.space_group_name_H-M   'P 1'
#
loop_
_entity.id
_entity.type
_entity.pdbx_description
1 polymer ?
#
loop_
_entity_poly.entity_id
_entity_poly.type
_entity_poly.pdbx_seq_one_letter_code
_entity_poly.pdbx_strand_id
1 'polypeptide(L)'
;MAMSTKKRDYKAEYQRRRQLAQERGLSIAQARGHARISEAKVSELKRSGVIGSTRKNTLERFYQAIKGVSFGKSLSRAAKDARISVTTIKKLDSDRGILRRSMNGNRWDTFNAAHYPILTKDGKLLQDVPLDKKNASIVGQYWNAANKARLGDASSLDPFAHSIIFDMNGNQYRLLTSVDDLISIFEQMSDADLEGYERSFASEQRAFRVMNYGS
;
A
#
# COMPACT_ATOMS: atom_id res chain seq x y z
N MET A 1 1.22 15.36 -43.17
CA MET A 1 2.29 14.62 -42.45
C MET A 1 1.79 13.22 -42.15
N ALA A 2 2.37 12.19 -42.78
CA ALA A 2 1.96 10.81 -42.58
C ALA A 2 2.42 10.30 -41.21
N MET A 3 1.48 9.87 -40.35
CA MET A 3 1.82 9.21 -39.08
C MET A 3 2.38 7.82 -39.40
N SER A 4 3.68 7.62 -39.20
CA SER A 4 4.25 6.27 -39.27
C SER A 4 3.70 5.45 -38.09
N THR A 5 2.86 4.47 -38.39
CA THR A 5 2.47 3.45 -37.41
C THR A 5 3.71 2.64 -37.06
N LYS A 6 4.39 2.97 -35.96
CA LYS A 6 5.51 2.19 -35.42
C LYS A 6 5.09 0.73 -35.35
N LYS A 7 5.77 -0.12 -36.13
CA LYS A 7 5.58 -1.58 -36.10
C LYS A 7 5.76 -2.07 -34.66
N ARG A 8 4.76 -2.77 -34.13
CA ARG A 8 4.72 -3.21 -32.74
C ARG A 8 5.84 -4.23 -32.51
N ASP A 9 6.76 -3.94 -31.59
CA ASP A 9 7.83 -4.88 -31.21
C ASP A 9 7.28 -5.90 -30.20
N TYR A 10 6.81 -7.02 -30.73
CA TYR A 10 6.26 -8.11 -29.93
C TYR A 10 7.28 -8.75 -28.98
N LYS A 11 8.57 -8.75 -29.34
CA LYS A 11 9.62 -9.34 -28.50
C LYS A 11 9.90 -8.46 -27.29
N ALA A 12 10.03 -7.15 -27.49
CA ALA A 12 10.19 -6.20 -26.40
C ALA A 12 8.93 -6.09 -25.53
N GLU A 13 7.74 -6.19 -26.12
CA GLU A 13 6.47 -6.26 -25.37
C GLU A 13 6.41 -7.53 -24.52
N TYR A 14 6.79 -8.68 -25.08
CA TYR A 14 6.81 -9.96 -24.37
C TYR A 14 7.81 -9.98 -23.21
N GLN A 15 9.03 -9.47 -23.42
CA GLN A 15 10.02 -9.32 -22.35
C GLN A 15 9.51 -8.41 -21.23
N ARG A 16 8.90 -7.27 -21.56
CA ARG A 16 8.26 -6.39 -20.57
C ARG A 16 7.19 -7.09 -19.77
N ARG A 17 6.31 -7.86 -20.41
CA ARG A 17 5.24 -8.61 -19.71
C ARG A 17 5.82 -9.65 -18.75
N ARG A 18 6.87 -10.38 -19.15
CA ARG A 18 7.58 -11.33 -18.28
C ARG A 18 8.21 -10.64 -17.08
N GLN A 19 8.92 -9.54 -17.30
CA GLN A 19 9.58 -8.80 -16.22
C GLN A 19 8.55 -8.27 -15.21
N LEU A 20 7.46 -7.66 -15.69
CA LEU A 20 6.37 -7.16 -14.85
C LEU A 20 5.65 -8.25 -14.06
N ALA A 21 5.59 -9.47 -14.59
CA ALA A 21 5.03 -10.62 -13.89
C ALA A 21 5.94 -11.06 -12.74
N GLN A 22 7.23 -11.19 -13.02
CA GLN A 22 8.24 -11.54 -12.01
C GLN A 22 8.29 -10.52 -10.88
N GLU A 23 8.22 -9.21 -11.19
CA GLU A 23 8.14 -8.13 -10.19
C GLU A 23 6.92 -8.26 -9.27
N ARG A 24 5.86 -8.90 -9.74
CA ARG A 24 4.61 -9.11 -8.99
C ARG A 24 4.52 -10.49 -8.33
N GLY A 25 5.59 -11.30 -8.42
CA GLY A 25 5.58 -12.68 -7.94
C GLY A 25 4.66 -13.61 -8.75
N LEU A 26 4.31 -13.23 -9.99
CA LEU A 26 3.41 -14.00 -10.84
C LEU A 26 4.19 -14.96 -11.75
N SER A 27 3.64 -16.15 -11.94
CA SER A 27 4.13 -17.08 -12.96
C SER A 27 3.90 -16.53 -14.37
N ILE A 28 4.67 -17.03 -15.35
CA ILE A 28 4.49 -16.64 -16.77
C ILE A 28 3.09 -17.02 -17.25
N ALA A 29 2.54 -18.13 -16.74
CA ALA A 29 1.22 -18.61 -17.08
C ALA A 29 0.13 -17.65 -16.57
N GLN A 30 0.22 -17.24 -15.28
CA GLN A 30 -0.62 -16.19 -14.70
C GLN A 30 -0.53 -14.86 -15.46
N ALA A 31 0.69 -14.43 -15.83
CA ALA A 31 0.92 -13.19 -16.56
C ALA A 31 0.24 -13.14 -17.94
N ARG A 32 0.07 -14.32 -18.56
CA ARG A 32 -0.62 -14.48 -19.84
C ARG A 32 -2.14 -14.63 -19.68
N GLY A 33 -2.66 -14.69 -18.45
CA GLY A 33 -4.08 -14.94 -18.18
C GLY A 33 -4.47 -16.41 -18.16
N HIS A 34 -3.49 -17.32 -18.25
CA HIS A 34 -3.69 -18.77 -18.24
C HIS A 34 -3.05 -19.36 -16.98
N ALA A 35 -3.52 -18.93 -15.80
CA ALA A 35 -3.09 -19.53 -14.54
C ALA A 35 -3.31 -21.05 -14.58
N ARG A 36 -2.35 -21.82 -14.07
CA ARG A 36 -2.48 -23.28 -13.95
C ARG A 36 -3.57 -23.64 -12.95
N ILE A 37 -4.04 -24.88 -12.98
CA ILE A 37 -5.12 -25.35 -12.07
C ILE A 37 -4.75 -25.18 -10.59
N SER A 38 -3.47 -25.34 -10.24
CA SER A 38 -2.95 -25.14 -8.89
C SER A 38 -2.57 -23.69 -8.56
N GLU A 39 -2.75 -22.74 -9.49
CA GLU A 39 -2.39 -21.34 -9.31
C GLU A 39 -3.64 -20.46 -9.16
N ALA A 40 -3.63 -19.54 -8.20
CA ALA A 40 -4.67 -18.53 -8.09
C ALA A 40 -4.73 -17.63 -9.33
N LYS A 41 -5.94 -17.22 -9.73
CA LYS A 41 -6.14 -16.31 -10.88
C LYS A 41 -5.65 -14.90 -10.54
N VAL A 42 -5.08 -14.19 -11.51
CA VAL A 42 -4.62 -12.80 -11.33
C VAL A 42 -5.75 -11.86 -10.86
N SER A 43 -6.98 -12.08 -11.33
CA SER A 43 -8.15 -11.30 -10.87
C SER A 43 -8.51 -11.58 -9.41
N GLU A 44 -8.29 -12.80 -8.95
CA GLU A 44 -8.51 -13.21 -7.57
C GLU A 44 -7.42 -12.66 -6.66
N LEU A 45 -6.15 -12.78 -7.07
CA LEU A 45 -5.00 -12.16 -6.38
C LEU A 45 -5.15 -10.63 -6.25
N LYS A 46 -5.75 -9.96 -7.25
CA LYS A 46 -6.07 -8.52 -7.17
C LYS A 46 -7.21 -8.23 -6.20
N ARG A 47 -8.23 -9.10 -6.15
CA ARG A 47 -9.39 -8.94 -5.26
C ARG A 47 -9.02 -9.22 -3.81
N SER A 48 -8.18 -10.23 -3.56
CA SER A 48 -7.65 -10.55 -2.24
C SER A 48 -6.55 -9.58 -1.78
N GLY A 49 -6.11 -8.65 -2.62
CA GLY A 49 -5.10 -7.66 -2.29
C GLY A 49 -3.65 -8.17 -2.31
N VAL A 50 -3.44 -9.48 -2.55
CA VAL A 50 -2.11 -10.12 -2.65
C VAL A 50 -1.23 -9.43 -3.70
N ILE A 51 -1.83 -8.94 -4.79
CA ILE A 51 -1.13 -8.07 -5.75
C ILE A 51 -1.86 -6.74 -5.93
N GLY A 52 -1.09 -5.65 -5.91
CA GLY A 52 -1.61 -4.31 -6.13
C GLY A 52 -2.28 -4.17 -7.52
N SER A 53 -3.50 -3.62 -7.53
CA SER A 53 -4.22 -3.31 -8.78
C SER A 53 -3.51 -2.24 -9.62
N THR A 54 -2.80 -1.32 -8.96
CA THR A 54 -2.05 -0.21 -9.55
C THR A 54 -0.59 -0.60 -9.77
N ARG A 55 0.02 -0.13 -10.88
CA ARG A 55 1.45 -0.34 -11.14
C ARG A 55 2.30 0.45 -10.13
N LYS A 56 3.41 -0.14 -9.67
CA LYS A 56 4.34 0.47 -8.72
C LYS A 56 4.75 1.89 -9.14
N ASN A 57 5.27 2.05 -10.37
CA ASN A 57 5.68 3.36 -10.91
C ASN A 57 4.52 4.39 -10.93
N THR A 58 3.30 3.95 -11.22
CA THR A 58 2.14 4.85 -11.17
C THR A 58 1.84 5.29 -9.74
N LEU A 59 2.00 4.39 -8.77
CA LEU A 59 1.79 4.70 -7.36
C LEU A 59 2.90 5.59 -6.79
N GLU A 60 4.16 5.38 -7.18
CA GLU A 60 5.29 6.25 -6.83
C GLU A 60 5.06 7.69 -7.32
N ARG A 61 4.66 7.85 -8.59
CA ARG A 61 4.29 9.17 -9.14
C ARG A 61 3.09 9.79 -8.43
N PHE A 62 2.13 8.97 -8.02
CA PHE A 62 1.02 9.44 -7.22
C PHE A 62 1.50 10.06 -5.90
N TYR A 63 2.32 9.36 -5.10
CA TYR A 63 2.85 9.93 -3.86
C TYR A 63 3.79 11.11 -4.09
N GLN A 64 4.56 11.11 -5.19
CA GLN A 64 5.33 12.30 -5.58
C GLN A 64 4.43 13.51 -5.82
N ALA A 65 3.28 13.32 -6.46
CA ALA A 65 2.30 14.40 -6.65
C ALA A 65 1.67 14.83 -5.31
N ILE A 66 1.29 13.88 -4.44
CA ILE A 66 0.78 14.18 -3.09
C ILE A 66 1.77 15.02 -2.30
N LYS A 67 3.04 14.62 -2.26
CA LYS A 67 4.13 15.37 -1.63
C LYS A 67 4.28 16.77 -2.21
N GLY A 68 4.10 16.93 -3.53
CA GLY A 68 4.07 18.24 -4.16
C GLY A 68 2.94 19.13 -3.63
N VAL A 69 1.74 18.56 -3.47
CA VAL A 69 0.57 19.28 -2.93
C VAL A 69 0.78 19.64 -1.45
N SER A 70 1.35 18.74 -0.63
CA SER A 70 1.65 19.04 0.78
C SER A 70 2.64 20.19 0.96
N PHE A 71 3.49 20.46 -0.04
CA PHE A 71 4.36 21.64 -0.10
C PHE A 71 3.71 22.87 -0.77
N GLY A 72 2.39 22.89 -0.92
CA GLY A 72 1.63 24.03 -1.40
C GLY A 72 1.53 24.16 -2.92
N LYS A 73 1.98 23.18 -3.71
CA LYS A 73 1.77 23.21 -5.17
C LYS A 73 0.31 22.95 -5.50
N SER A 74 -0.18 23.59 -6.57
CA SER A 74 -1.49 23.23 -7.13
C SER A 74 -1.47 21.79 -7.65
N LEU A 75 -2.62 21.11 -7.59
CA LEU A 75 -2.76 19.73 -8.06
C LEU A 75 -2.28 19.54 -9.51
N SER A 76 -2.61 20.48 -10.39
CA SER A 76 -2.17 20.46 -11.80
C SER A 76 -0.65 20.58 -11.93
N ARG A 77 -0.01 21.43 -11.11
CA ARG A 77 1.45 21.58 -11.13
C ARG A 77 2.15 20.33 -10.59
N ALA A 78 1.68 19.80 -9.47
CA ALA A 78 2.20 18.57 -8.88
C ALA A 78 2.06 17.37 -9.84
N ALA A 79 0.92 17.26 -10.52
CA ALA A 79 0.67 16.23 -11.53
C ALA A 79 1.67 16.31 -12.70
N LYS A 80 1.93 17.53 -13.19
CA LYS A 80 2.92 17.79 -14.26
C LYS A 80 4.33 17.39 -13.81
N ASP A 81 4.75 17.82 -12.62
CA ASP A 81 6.08 17.53 -12.08
C ASP A 81 6.28 16.00 -11.90
N ALA A 82 5.26 15.30 -11.40
CA ALA A 82 5.28 13.84 -11.21
C ALA A 82 4.98 13.04 -12.49
N ARG A 83 4.72 13.69 -13.63
CA ARG A 83 4.41 13.05 -14.93
C ARG A 83 3.26 12.04 -14.83
N ILE A 84 2.17 12.44 -14.18
CA ILE A 84 0.93 11.67 -14.02
C ILE A 84 -0.27 12.58 -14.30
N SER A 85 -1.37 12.02 -14.83
CA SER A 85 -2.56 12.85 -15.10
C SER A 85 -3.32 13.17 -13.81
N VAL A 86 -3.95 14.35 -13.76
CA VAL A 86 -4.83 14.73 -12.64
C VAL A 86 -5.97 13.73 -12.47
N THR A 87 -6.53 13.22 -13.56
CA THR A 87 -7.58 12.19 -13.54
C THR A 87 -7.10 10.91 -12.86
N THR A 88 -5.87 10.48 -13.14
CA THR A 88 -5.27 9.32 -12.48
C THR A 88 -5.06 9.58 -10.99
N ILE A 89 -4.60 10.77 -10.60
CA ILE A 89 -4.46 11.14 -9.18
C ILE A 89 -5.80 11.03 -8.47
N LYS A 90 -6.85 11.69 -9.00
CA LYS A 90 -8.20 11.64 -8.41
C LYS A 90 -8.75 10.22 -8.30
N LYS A 91 -8.51 9.39 -9.32
CA LYS A 91 -8.92 7.97 -9.29
C LYS A 91 -8.23 7.21 -8.16
N LEU A 92 -6.91 7.38 -8.00
CA LEU A 92 -6.18 6.71 -6.91
C LEU A 92 -6.55 7.26 -5.54
N ASP A 93 -6.83 8.57 -5.47
CA ASP A 93 -7.23 9.25 -4.26
C ASP A 93 -8.62 8.80 -3.76
N SER A 94 -9.53 8.41 -4.64
CA SER A 94 -10.87 7.93 -4.23
C SER A 94 -10.84 6.77 -3.21
N ASP A 95 -9.85 5.87 -3.33
CA ASP A 95 -9.66 4.77 -2.38
C ASP A 95 -8.79 5.15 -1.17
N ARG A 96 -7.99 6.23 -1.29
CA ARG A 96 -6.94 6.60 -0.31
C ARG A 96 -7.32 7.77 0.59
N GLY A 97 -8.23 8.64 0.14
CA GLY A 97 -8.77 9.77 0.90
C GLY A 97 -7.72 10.79 1.35
N ILE A 98 -6.70 11.04 0.52
CA ILE A 98 -5.58 11.93 0.88
C ILE A 98 -5.91 13.38 0.57
N LEU A 99 -6.50 13.66 -0.59
CA LEU A 99 -6.71 15.02 -1.07
C LEU A 99 -8.07 15.56 -0.58
N ARG A 100 -8.04 16.76 0.01
CA ARG A 100 -9.25 17.52 0.35
C ARG A 100 -9.17 18.90 -0.27
N ARG A 101 -10.31 19.47 -0.66
CA ARG A 101 -10.36 20.89 -1.02
C ARG A 101 -10.27 21.73 0.25
N SER A 102 -9.52 22.81 0.19
CA SER A 102 -9.47 23.82 1.24
C SER A 102 -10.85 24.47 1.42
N MET A 103 -11.13 25.02 2.60
CA MET A 103 -12.42 25.66 2.90
C MET A 103 -12.79 26.79 1.93
N ASN A 104 -11.80 27.51 1.41
CA ASN A 104 -11.98 28.57 0.41
C ASN A 104 -12.04 28.05 -1.05
N GLY A 105 -12.05 26.73 -1.25
CA GLY A 105 -12.25 26.05 -2.54
C GLY A 105 -11.10 26.14 -3.55
N ASN A 106 -10.10 26.99 -3.29
CA ASN A 106 -9.06 27.38 -4.25
C ASN A 106 -7.79 26.52 -4.17
N ARG A 107 -7.63 25.70 -3.14
CA ARG A 107 -6.44 24.87 -2.94
C ARG A 107 -6.81 23.43 -2.60
N TRP A 108 -5.83 22.55 -2.78
CA TRP A 108 -5.89 21.18 -2.34
C TRP A 108 -4.95 21.03 -1.15
N ASP A 109 -5.46 20.42 -0.09
CA ASP A 109 -4.71 20.07 1.11
C ASP A 109 -4.58 18.55 1.19
N THR A 110 -3.53 18.07 1.86
CA THR A 110 -3.29 16.64 2.10
C THR A 110 -3.62 16.27 3.53
N PHE A 111 -4.31 15.15 3.73
CA PHE A 111 -4.66 14.63 5.05
C PHE A 111 -4.25 13.16 5.15
N ASN A 112 -3.60 12.78 6.24
CA ASN A 112 -3.33 11.39 6.56
C ASN A 112 -4.47 10.80 7.40
N ALA A 113 -4.84 9.56 7.12
CA ALA A 113 -5.97 8.93 7.79
C ALA A 113 -5.62 8.50 9.22
N ALA A 114 -4.38 8.06 9.44
CA ALA A 114 -3.89 7.57 10.70
C ALA A 114 -2.36 7.61 10.76
N HIS A 115 -1.82 7.38 11.95
CA HIS A 115 -0.41 7.04 12.15
C HIS A 115 -0.34 5.64 12.75
N TYR A 116 0.56 4.80 12.23
CA TYR A 116 0.78 3.45 12.75
C TYR A 116 2.28 3.17 12.91
N PRO A 117 2.65 2.33 13.88
CA PRO A 117 3.94 1.66 13.83
C PRO A 117 4.00 0.72 12.62
N ILE A 118 5.15 0.63 11.98
CA ILE A 118 5.42 -0.33 10.90
C ILE A 118 6.61 -1.19 11.28
N LEU A 119 6.39 -2.51 11.32
CA LEU A 119 7.46 -3.47 11.46
C LEU A 119 7.95 -3.91 10.07
N THR A 120 9.17 -3.52 9.74
CA THR A 120 9.74 -3.76 8.41
C THR A 120 10.38 -5.14 8.32
N LYS A 121 10.51 -5.67 7.10
CA LYS A 121 11.11 -6.97 6.83
C LYS A 121 12.54 -7.11 7.39
N ASP A 122 13.28 -6.03 7.50
CA ASP A 122 14.62 -5.99 8.10
C ASP A 122 14.60 -5.88 9.64
N GLY A 123 13.44 -6.11 10.27
CA GLY A 123 13.28 -6.15 11.73
C GLY A 123 13.23 -4.76 12.39
N LYS A 124 13.08 -3.68 11.63
CA LYS A 124 13.00 -2.33 12.20
C LYS A 124 11.57 -1.94 12.52
N LEU A 125 11.37 -1.44 13.73
CA LEU A 125 10.12 -0.83 14.15
C LEU A 125 10.17 0.68 13.88
N LEU A 126 9.38 1.15 12.93
CA LEU A 126 9.23 2.57 12.64
C LEU A 126 7.98 3.08 13.35
N GLN A 127 8.15 3.97 14.31
CA GLN A 127 7.06 4.56 15.07
C GLN A 127 6.37 5.71 14.29
N ASP A 128 5.09 5.92 14.56
CA ASP A 128 4.30 7.09 14.13
C ASP A 128 4.33 7.39 12.61
N VAL A 129 4.25 6.36 11.77
CA VAL A 129 4.30 6.55 10.31
C VAL A 129 2.96 7.07 9.78
N PRO A 130 2.90 8.23 9.10
CA PRO A 130 1.66 8.77 8.56
C PRO A 130 1.20 7.98 7.34
N LEU A 131 -0.03 7.47 7.39
CA LEU A 131 -0.60 6.61 6.33
C LEU A 131 -1.90 7.19 5.76
N ASP A 132 -2.11 6.94 4.47
CA ASP A 132 -3.42 7.12 3.84
C ASP A 132 -4.41 6.01 4.25
N LYS A 133 -5.71 6.23 3.98
CA LYS A 133 -6.79 5.32 4.43
C LYS A 133 -6.54 3.86 4.04
N LYS A 134 -6.07 3.62 2.81
CA LYS A 134 -5.88 2.28 2.29
C LYS A 134 -4.69 1.59 2.95
N ASN A 135 -3.57 2.30 3.10
CA ASN A 135 -2.38 1.73 3.73
C ASN A 135 -2.57 1.54 5.24
N ALA A 136 -3.25 2.48 5.90
CA ALA A 136 -3.67 2.35 7.30
C ALA A 136 -4.47 1.06 7.52
N SER A 137 -5.47 0.79 6.66
CA SER A 137 -6.27 -0.43 6.73
C SER A 137 -5.44 -1.70 6.56
N ILE A 138 -4.44 -1.71 5.66
CA ILE A 138 -3.58 -2.87 5.46
C ILE A 138 -2.68 -3.08 6.69
N VAL A 139 -2.13 -2.01 7.26
CA VAL A 139 -1.27 -2.09 8.44
C VAL A 139 -2.05 -2.54 9.68
N GLY A 140 -3.30 -2.07 9.87
CA GLY A 140 -4.17 -2.58 10.94
C GLY A 140 -4.46 -4.08 10.79
N GLN A 141 -4.76 -4.55 9.57
CA GLN A 141 -4.94 -6.00 9.30
C GLN A 141 -3.66 -6.79 9.55
N TYR A 142 -2.51 -6.25 9.16
CA TYR A 142 -1.20 -6.84 9.41
C TYR A 142 -0.94 -7.01 10.91
N TRP A 143 -1.18 -6.00 11.74
CA TRP A 143 -0.99 -6.10 13.18
C TRP A 143 -1.93 -7.11 13.84
N ASN A 144 -3.16 -7.25 13.31
CA ASN A 144 -4.08 -8.32 13.70
C ASN A 144 -3.52 -9.72 13.37
N ALA A 145 -2.92 -9.90 12.19
CA ALA A 145 -2.25 -11.14 11.83
C ALA A 145 -0.99 -11.38 12.68
N ALA A 146 -0.17 -10.36 12.92
CA ALA A 146 1.02 -10.47 13.77
C ALA A 146 0.67 -10.95 15.18
N ASN A 147 -0.42 -10.45 15.77
CA ASN A 147 -0.87 -10.96 17.07
C ASN A 147 -1.26 -12.44 17.02
N LYS A 148 -1.98 -12.87 15.98
CA LYS A 148 -2.38 -14.27 15.81
C LYS A 148 -1.17 -15.17 15.61
N ALA A 149 -0.21 -14.74 14.81
CA ALA A 149 1.06 -15.45 14.62
C ALA A 149 1.84 -15.59 15.92
N ARG A 150 1.90 -14.53 16.73
CA ARG A 150 2.49 -14.57 18.08
C ARG A 150 1.80 -15.60 18.99
N LEU A 151 0.49 -15.80 18.83
CA LEU A 151 -0.30 -16.79 19.55
C LEU A 151 -0.26 -18.20 18.93
N GLY A 152 0.57 -18.42 17.90
CA GLY A 152 0.82 -19.74 17.29
C GLY A 152 0.23 -19.94 15.89
N ASP A 153 -0.58 -19.02 15.37
CA ASP A 153 -1.12 -19.10 14.00
C ASP A 153 -0.19 -18.41 12.98
N ALA A 154 0.93 -19.06 12.66
CA ALA A 154 1.93 -18.57 11.73
C ALA A 154 1.35 -18.22 10.34
N SER A 155 0.37 -18.99 9.88
CA SER A 155 -0.24 -18.85 8.55
C SER A 155 -0.96 -17.51 8.35
N SER A 156 -1.33 -16.86 9.44
CA SER A 156 -1.99 -15.54 9.40
C SER A 156 -1.15 -14.45 8.73
N LEU A 157 0.19 -14.60 8.67
CA LEU A 157 1.11 -13.64 8.04
C LEU A 157 1.28 -13.85 6.52
N ASP A 158 0.91 -15.00 5.98
CA ASP A 158 1.10 -15.34 4.56
C ASP A 158 0.55 -14.29 3.58
N PRO A 159 -0.64 -13.68 3.81
CA PRO A 159 -1.17 -12.64 2.93
C PRO A 159 -0.25 -11.42 2.77
N PHE A 160 0.66 -11.18 3.74
CA PHE A 160 1.50 -9.99 3.79
C PHE A 160 2.92 -10.20 3.23
N ALA A 161 3.29 -11.42 2.83
CA ALA A 161 4.66 -11.77 2.44
C ALA A 161 5.25 -10.88 1.32
N HIS A 162 4.39 -10.35 0.44
CA HIS A 162 4.74 -9.47 -0.66
C HIS A 162 4.10 -8.07 -0.57
N SER A 163 3.49 -7.75 0.57
CA SER A 163 2.85 -6.46 0.77
C SER A 163 3.88 -5.34 0.87
N ILE A 164 3.63 -4.26 0.11
CA ILE A 164 4.41 -3.03 0.15
C ILE A 164 3.48 -1.92 0.60
N ILE A 165 3.85 -1.29 1.71
CA ILE A 165 3.17 -0.14 2.30
C ILE A 165 3.89 1.13 1.85
N PHE A 166 3.12 2.17 1.56
CA PHE A 166 3.65 3.51 1.27
C PHE A 166 3.23 4.46 2.39
N ASP A 167 4.14 5.32 2.86
CA ASP A 167 3.73 6.46 3.69
C ASP A 167 3.24 7.64 2.83
N MET A 168 2.78 8.68 3.52
CA MET A 168 2.35 9.93 2.88
C MET A 168 3.49 10.68 2.15
N ASN A 169 4.75 10.37 2.46
CA ASN A 169 5.93 10.93 1.81
C ASN A 169 6.37 10.13 0.58
N GLY A 170 5.76 8.98 0.33
CA GLY A 170 6.09 8.04 -0.75
C GLY A 170 7.21 7.06 -0.42
N ASN A 171 7.68 7.00 0.83
CA ASN A 171 8.60 5.98 1.31
C ASN A 171 7.92 4.61 1.28
N GLN A 172 8.70 3.56 0.98
CA GLN A 172 8.20 2.20 0.80
C GLN A 172 8.70 1.29 1.91
N TYR A 173 7.78 0.48 2.44
CA TYR A 173 8.07 -0.48 3.50
C TYR A 173 7.54 -1.85 3.13
N ARG A 174 8.37 -2.87 3.26
CA ARG A 174 7.92 -4.27 3.19
C ARG A 174 7.70 -4.77 4.60
N LEU A 175 6.57 -5.41 4.84
CA LEU A 175 6.19 -5.90 6.18
C LEU A 175 6.99 -7.15 6.57
N LEU A 176 7.26 -7.29 7.86
CA LEU A 176 7.85 -8.51 8.42
C LEU A 176 6.84 -9.66 8.44
N THR A 177 7.20 -10.80 7.88
CA THR A 177 6.34 -12.01 7.89
C THR A 177 7.04 -13.25 8.44
N SER A 178 8.27 -13.11 8.94
CA SER A 178 8.99 -14.18 9.62
C SER A 178 8.50 -14.26 11.07
N VAL A 179 8.00 -15.42 11.48
CA VAL A 179 7.43 -15.61 12.83
C VAL A 179 8.53 -15.59 13.89
N ASP A 180 9.67 -16.21 13.61
CA ASP A 180 10.80 -16.24 14.54
C ASP A 180 11.34 -14.82 14.81
N ASP A 181 11.50 -14.04 13.74
CA ASP A 181 11.91 -12.63 13.86
C ASP A 181 10.84 -11.81 14.60
N LEU A 182 9.56 -12.07 14.33
CA LEU A 182 8.46 -11.39 14.99
C LEU A 182 8.50 -11.65 16.51
N ILE A 183 8.61 -12.91 16.93
CA ILE A 183 8.67 -13.30 18.34
C ILE A 183 9.89 -12.67 19.00
N SER A 184 11.08 -12.78 18.37
CA SER A 184 12.30 -12.17 18.90
C SER A 184 12.17 -10.66 19.08
N ILE A 185 11.45 -9.96 18.19
CA ILE A 185 11.25 -8.52 18.29
C ILE A 185 10.26 -8.19 19.41
N PHE A 186 9.16 -8.94 19.55
CA PHE A 186 8.22 -8.74 20.65
C PHE A 186 8.86 -8.96 22.02
N GLU A 187 9.79 -9.92 22.15
CA GLU A 187 10.54 -10.16 23.39
C GLU A 187 11.54 -9.04 23.71
N GLN A 188 12.03 -8.32 22.69
CA GLN A 188 12.99 -7.22 22.83
C GLN A 188 12.32 -5.84 22.91
N MET A 189 11.02 -5.74 22.61
CA MET A 189 10.27 -4.50 22.68
C MET A 189 10.22 -3.98 24.11
N SER A 190 10.40 -2.67 24.26
CA SER A 190 10.15 -2.02 25.55
C SER A 190 8.65 -2.07 25.89
N ASP A 191 8.33 -2.02 27.18
CA ASP A 191 6.93 -1.90 27.63
C ASP A 191 6.22 -0.70 26.98
N ALA A 192 6.94 0.39 26.69
CA ALA A 192 6.40 1.56 26.00
C ALA A 192 6.08 1.29 24.52
N ASP A 193 6.89 0.49 23.82
CA ASP A 193 6.62 0.09 22.44
C ASP A 193 5.46 -0.90 22.35
N LEU A 194 5.39 -1.83 23.30
CA LEU A 194 4.25 -2.73 23.51
C LEU A 194 2.97 -1.95 23.79
N GLU A 195 3.02 -0.94 24.65
CA GLU A 195 1.88 -0.09 24.94
C GLU A 195 1.46 0.75 23.72
N GLY A 196 2.42 1.24 22.93
CA GLY A 196 2.13 1.90 21.65
C GLY A 196 1.43 0.97 20.64
N TYR A 197 1.85 -0.29 20.58
CA TYR A 197 1.19 -1.35 19.83
C TYR A 197 -0.24 -1.60 20.35
N GLU A 198 -0.42 -1.76 21.66
CA GLU A 198 -1.72 -2.01 22.29
C GLU A 198 -2.68 -0.82 22.15
N ARG A 199 -2.21 0.42 22.27
CA ARG A 199 -3.02 1.64 22.05
C ARG A 199 -3.49 1.74 20.60
N SER A 200 -2.63 1.38 19.64
CA SER A 200 -3.00 1.32 18.23
C SER A 200 -4.11 0.28 17.99
N PHE A 201 -4.11 -0.81 18.76
CA PHE A 201 -5.15 -1.85 18.76
C PHE A 201 -6.45 -1.43 19.47
N ALA A 202 -6.36 -0.79 20.63
CA ALA A 202 -7.49 -0.40 21.45
C ALA A 202 -8.27 0.78 20.85
N SER A 203 -7.58 1.68 20.14
CA SER A 203 -8.19 2.79 19.41
C SER A 203 -9.00 2.33 18.19
N GLU A 204 -8.54 1.30 17.45
CA GLU A 204 -9.33 0.68 16.37
C GLU A 204 -10.60 0.00 16.89
N GLN A 205 -10.52 -0.73 18.01
CA GLN A 205 -11.69 -1.37 18.62
C GLN A 205 -12.72 -0.34 19.12
N ARG A 206 -12.27 0.82 19.63
CA ARG A 206 -13.16 1.92 20.02
C ARG A 206 -13.72 2.68 18.82
N ALA A 207 -12.92 2.96 17.80
CA ALA A 207 -13.38 3.66 16.59
C ALA A 207 -14.43 2.84 15.80
N PHE A 208 -14.29 1.50 15.76
CA PHE A 208 -15.31 0.63 15.17
C PHE A 208 -16.58 0.51 16.02
N ARG A 209 -16.47 0.55 17.36
CA ARG A 209 -17.65 0.55 18.26
C ARG A 209 -18.46 1.83 18.16
N VAL A 210 -17.81 2.99 18.09
CA VAL A 210 -18.50 4.29 18.02
C VAL A 210 -19.25 4.47 16.68
N MET A 211 -18.81 3.82 15.60
CA MET A 211 -19.47 3.88 14.29
C MET A 211 -20.69 2.95 14.14
N ASN A 212 -20.95 2.03 15.08
CA ASN A 212 -22.06 1.08 15.03
C ASN A 212 -23.19 1.34 16.06
N TYR A 213 -23.10 2.41 16.86
CA TYR A 213 -24.16 2.84 17.78
C TYR A 213 -24.77 4.21 17.43
N GLY A 214 -24.47 4.73 16.23
CA GLY A 214 -25.09 5.93 15.68
C GLY A 214 -26.02 5.57 14.51
N SER A 215 -27.11 4.85 14.79
CA SER A 215 -28.24 4.65 13.88
C SER A 215 -29.52 4.77 14.69
#